data_AF-A0AAX3I0V4-F1
#
_entry.id   AF-A0AAX3I0V4-F1
#
_cell.length_a   1.000
_cell.length_b   1.000
_cell.length_c   1.000
_cell.angle_alpha   90.00
_cell.angle_beta   90.00
_cell.angle_gamma   90.00
#
_symmetry.space_group_name_H-M   'P 1'
#
loop_
_entity.id
_entity.type
_entity.pdbx_description
1 polymer ?
#
loop_
_entity_poly.entity_id
_entity_poly.type
_entity_poly.pdbx_seq_one_letter_code
_entity_poly.pdbx_strand_id
1 'polypeptide(L)'
;MNLSIQEELQPFVEELQRYITPEFLEELAREMKFVKRKRKFSGSDLATICIWISQRVASDPLVRLCSRLHAVTGTVLSPEGLNKRFNEKSVLFLKHVFSLLLQQKICEQTYISNQLLSHFKRIRIMDATMFQVPHTLEHIYPGSGGCAQTAGIKIQLEYDLHSGQFFNFQVGPGKNNDKTFGTECLDTLRPAIYVFVI
;
A
#
# COMPACT_ATOMS: atom_id res chain seq x y z
N MET A 1 -1.71 -23.81 -18.90
CA MET A 1 -2.38 -24.03 -17.60
C MET A 1 -2.40 -22.66 -16.94
N ASN A 2 -3.51 -21.92 -17.00
CA ASN A 2 -3.62 -20.63 -16.33
C ASN A 2 -3.91 -20.93 -14.86
N LEU A 3 -2.94 -20.71 -13.99
CA LEU A 3 -3.19 -20.69 -12.55
C LEU A 3 -4.27 -19.64 -12.29
N SER A 4 -5.20 -19.94 -11.39
CA SER A 4 -6.13 -18.92 -10.92
C SER A 4 -5.32 -17.78 -10.29
N ILE A 5 -5.72 -16.52 -10.48
CA ILE A 5 -5.10 -15.37 -9.78
C ILE A 5 -5.03 -15.61 -8.26
N GLN A 6 -5.91 -16.45 -7.69
CA GLN A 6 -5.80 -16.90 -6.30
C GLN A 6 -4.53 -17.71 -6.01
N GLU A 7 -4.14 -18.62 -6.89
CA GLU A 7 -2.97 -19.48 -6.70
C GLU A 7 -1.67 -18.68 -6.86
N GLU A 8 -1.66 -17.65 -7.72
CA GLU A 8 -0.51 -16.74 -7.87
C GLU A 8 -0.31 -15.82 -6.67
N LEU A 9 -1.40 -15.36 -6.05
CA LEU A 9 -1.35 -14.44 -4.90
C LEU A 9 -1.22 -15.17 -3.55
N GLN A 10 -1.41 -16.48 -3.50
CA GLN A 10 -1.33 -17.25 -2.26
C GLN A 10 0.01 -17.08 -1.50
N PRO A 11 1.18 -17.17 -2.16
CA PRO A 11 2.46 -16.95 -1.49
C PRO A 11 2.61 -15.52 -0.96
N PHE A 12 2.05 -14.54 -1.66
CA PHE A 12 2.03 -13.15 -1.21
C PHE A 12 1.15 -12.99 0.03
N VAL A 13 -0.02 -13.63 0.06
CA VAL A 13 -0.92 -13.62 1.23
C VAL A 13 -0.26 -14.26 2.46
N GLU A 14 0.40 -15.40 2.29
CA GLU A 14 1.14 -16.08 3.37
C GLU A 14 2.27 -15.20 3.92
N GLU A 15 2.98 -14.53 3.02
CA GLU A 15 4.04 -13.61 3.42
C GLU A 15 3.48 -12.39 4.16
N LEU A 16 2.39 -11.80 3.67
CA LEU A 16 1.69 -10.71 4.37
C LEU A 16 1.21 -11.11 5.76
N GLN A 17 0.72 -12.34 5.94
CA GLN A 17 0.24 -12.84 7.23
C GLN A 17 1.35 -12.94 8.29
N ARG A 18 2.62 -13.03 7.89
CA ARG A 18 3.75 -12.99 8.85
C ARG A 18 3.93 -11.63 9.51
N TYR A 19 3.59 -10.55 8.79
CA TYR A 19 3.78 -9.17 9.25
C TYR A 19 2.51 -8.55 9.80
N ILE A 20 1.36 -8.95 9.25
CA ILE A 20 0.08 -8.34 9.56
C ILE A 20 -0.70 -9.23 10.52
N THR A 21 -0.39 -9.09 11.81
CA THR A 21 -1.21 -9.72 12.85
C THR A 21 -2.46 -8.89 13.13
N PRO A 22 -3.55 -9.51 13.61
CA PRO A 22 -4.74 -8.78 14.04
C PRO A 22 -4.42 -7.71 15.10
N GLU A 23 -3.53 -8.01 16.04
CA GLU A 23 -3.12 -7.09 17.10
C GLU A 23 -2.43 -5.84 16.52
N PHE A 24 -1.50 -6.03 15.59
CA PHE A 24 -0.83 -4.95 14.89
C PHE A 24 -1.81 -4.05 14.13
N LEU A 25 -2.76 -4.64 13.41
CA LEU A 25 -3.79 -3.89 12.70
C LEU A 25 -4.70 -3.08 13.63
N GLU A 26 -5.03 -3.63 14.80
CA GLU A 26 -5.83 -2.92 15.81
C GLU A 26 -5.10 -1.73 16.42
N GLU A 27 -3.81 -1.90 16.75
CA GLU A 27 -2.97 -0.83 17.27
C GLU A 27 -2.84 0.30 16.24
N LEU A 28 -2.51 -0.06 15.00
CA LEU A 28 -2.40 0.90 13.92
C LEU A 28 -3.73 1.62 13.63
N ALA A 29 -4.85 0.89 13.67
CA ALA A 29 -6.18 1.49 13.47
C ALA A 29 -6.54 2.51 14.56
N ARG A 30 -6.04 2.33 15.79
CA ARG A 30 -6.22 3.29 16.90
C ARG A 30 -5.33 4.51 16.73
N GLU A 31 -4.06 4.30 16.41
CA GLU A 31 -3.10 5.39 16.16
C GLU A 31 -3.60 6.33 15.06
N MET A 32 -4.08 5.74 13.96
CA MET A 32 -4.63 6.47 12.81
C MET A 32 -6.03 7.04 13.06
N LYS A 33 -6.58 6.87 14.27
CA LYS A 33 -7.93 7.34 14.68
C LYS A 33 -9.03 6.84 13.75
N PHE A 34 -8.80 5.70 13.10
CA PHE A 34 -9.79 4.96 12.30
C PHE A 34 -10.79 4.27 13.24
N VAL A 35 -10.27 3.56 14.24
CA VAL A 35 -11.07 2.99 15.34
C VAL A 35 -10.92 3.87 16.58
N LYS A 36 -11.96 4.64 16.92
CA LYS A 36 -11.99 5.50 18.12
C LYS A 36 -12.59 4.84 19.35
N ARG A 37 -13.39 3.79 19.19
CA ARG A 37 -14.02 2.99 20.25
C ARG A 37 -14.07 1.55 19.79
N LYS A 38 -13.80 0.59 20.69
CA LYS A 38 -13.98 -0.85 20.39
C LYS A 38 -15.46 -1.09 20.06
N ARG A 39 -15.73 -1.52 18.84
CA ARG A 39 -17.07 -1.83 18.31
C ARG A 39 -17.04 -3.22 17.69
N LYS A 40 -18.18 -3.66 17.14
CA LYS A 40 -18.30 -4.93 16.40
C LYS A 40 -17.38 -5.03 15.16
N PHE A 41 -16.88 -3.91 14.64
CA PHE A 41 -16.02 -3.85 13.47
C PHE A 41 -14.70 -3.18 13.83
N SER A 42 -13.61 -3.77 13.38
CA SER A 42 -12.24 -3.54 13.81
C SER A 42 -11.33 -3.15 12.63
N GLY A 43 -10.10 -2.72 12.90
CA GLY A 43 -9.08 -2.50 11.86
C GLY A 43 -8.72 -3.79 11.15
N SER A 44 -8.66 -4.89 11.91
CA SER A 44 -8.49 -6.23 11.37
C SER A 44 -9.59 -6.58 10.36
N ASP A 45 -10.86 -6.35 10.69
CA ASP A 45 -11.98 -6.67 9.78
C ASP A 45 -11.89 -5.89 8.45
N LEU A 46 -11.50 -4.61 8.50
CA LEU A 46 -11.30 -3.81 7.29
C LEU A 46 -10.19 -4.40 6.43
N ALA A 47 -9.06 -4.72 7.05
CA ALA A 47 -7.93 -5.32 6.35
C ALA A 47 -8.35 -6.68 5.76
N THR A 48 -9.05 -7.53 6.52
CA THR A 48 -9.60 -8.82 6.07
C THR A 48 -10.44 -8.66 4.81
N ILE A 49 -11.34 -7.68 4.76
CA ILE A 49 -12.13 -7.38 3.54
C ILE A 49 -11.22 -6.98 2.38
N CYS A 50 -10.30 -6.04 2.62
CA CYS A 50 -9.56 -5.36 1.56
C CYS A 50 -8.37 -6.15 1.00
N ILE A 51 -7.76 -7.02 1.81
CA ILE A 51 -6.51 -7.72 1.47
C ILE A 51 -6.76 -9.20 1.22
N TRP A 52 -7.63 -9.86 2.00
CA TRP A 52 -7.80 -11.32 1.97
C TRP A 52 -9.09 -11.80 1.29
N ILE A 53 -10.22 -11.13 1.53
CA ILE A 53 -11.54 -11.64 1.13
C ILE A 53 -11.91 -11.32 -0.32
N SER A 54 -11.57 -10.13 -0.81
CA SER A 54 -12.00 -9.73 -2.15
C SER A 54 -10.83 -9.26 -3.00
N GLN A 55 -10.54 -10.03 -4.05
CA GLN A 55 -9.71 -9.58 -5.17
C GLN A 55 -10.41 -8.48 -6.01
N ARG A 56 -11.71 -8.23 -5.74
CA ARG A 56 -12.52 -7.21 -6.41
C ARG A 56 -13.37 -6.45 -5.41
N VAL A 57 -12.77 -5.92 -4.33
CA VAL A 57 -13.50 -5.17 -3.28
C VAL A 57 -14.37 -4.08 -3.91
N ALA A 58 -13.85 -3.43 -4.94
CA ALA A 58 -14.52 -2.36 -5.66
C ALA A 58 -15.69 -2.82 -6.55
N SER A 59 -15.81 -4.11 -6.86
CA SER A 59 -16.84 -4.66 -7.75
C SER A 59 -17.83 -5.59 -7.04
N ASP A 60 -17.45 -6.17 -5.90
CA ASP A 60 -18.34 -7.03 -5.12
C ASP A 60 -19.42 -6.19 -4.41
N PRO A 61 -20.71 -6.59 -4.46
CA PRO A 61 -21.75 -5.92 -3.71
C PRO A 61 -21.46 -5.93 -2.20
N LEU A 62 -21.79 -4.84 -1.50
CA LEU A 62 -21.56 -4.70 -0.05
C LEU A 62 -22.16 -5.86 0.77
N VAL A 63 -23.34 -6.36 0.38
CA VAL A 63 -23.98 -7.53 1.01
C VAL A 63 -23.06 -8.76 0.95
N ARG A 64 -22.42 -9.00 -0.20
CA ARG A 64 -21.50 -10.11 -0.38
C ARG A 64 -20.25 -9.95 0.48
N LEU A 65 -19.71 -8.74 0.57
CA LEU A 65 -18.57 -8.43 1.44
C LEU A 65 -18.92 -8.66 2.92
N CYS A 66 -20.08 -8.22 3.37
CA CYS A 66 -20.56 -8.47 4.74
C CYS A 66 -20.72 -9.97 5.03
N SER A 67 -21.35 -10.73 4.12
CA SER A 67 -21.54 -12.18 4.31
C SER A 67 -20.21 -12.93 4.37
N ARG A 68 -19.24 -12.57 3.54
CA ARG A 68 -17.90 -13.16 3.56
C ARG A 68 -17.14 -12.78 4.83
N LEU A 69 -17.20 -11.52 5.25
CA LEU A 69 -16.59 -11.09 6.50
C LEU A 69 -17.15 -11.90 7.67
N HIS A 70 -18.47 -12.04 7.74
CA HIS A 70 -19.12 -12.83 8.80
C HIS A 70 -18.65 -14.29 8.80
N ALA A 71 -18.53 -14.92 7.62
CA ALA A 71 -18.06 -16.29 7.51
C ALA A 71 -16.61 -16.48 8.00
N VAL A 72 -15.74 -15.48 7.82
CA VAL A 72 -14.32 -15.56 8.20
C VAL A 72 -14.06 -15.15 9.65
N THR A 73 -14.75 -14.11 10.13
CA THR A 73 -14.42 -13.45 11.41
C THR A 73 -15.54 -13.55 12.45
N GLY A 74 -16.74 -13.99 12.04
CA GLY A 74 -17.95 -13.89 12.86
C GLY A 74 -18.54 -12.49 12.95
N THR A 75 -17.87 -11.45 12.42
CA THR A 75 -18.32 -10.06 12.51
C THR A 75 -19.62 -9.82 11.75
N VAL A 76 -20.66 -9.36 12.46
CA VAL A 76 -21.98 -9.02 11.88
C VAL A 76 -22.05 -7.52 11.63
N LEU A 77 -22.21 -7.14 10.35
CA LEU A 77 -22.28 -5.75 9.90
C LEU A 77 -23.30 -5.58 8.76
N SER A 78 -24.07 -4.50 8.78
CA SER A 78 -24.97 -4.17 7.65
C SER A 78 -24.19 -3.59 6.46
N PRO A 79 -24.70 -3.69 5.22
CA PRO A 79 -24.09 -3.07 4.05
C PRO A 79 -23.84 -1.56 4.22
N GLU A 80 -24.80 -0.82 4.77
CA GLU A 80 -24.69 0.61 5.04
C GLU A 80 -23.66 0.89 6.13
N GLY A 81 -23.59 0.00 7.12
CA GLY A 81 -22.57 -0.01 8.16
C GLY A 81 -21.18 -0.12 7.56
N LEU A 82 -20.97 -1.06 6.63
CA LEU A 82 -19.72 -1.26 5.91
C LEU A 82 -19.37 -0.05 5.03
N ASN A 83 -20.34 0.47 4.27
CA ASN A 83 -20.12 1.64 3.40
C ASN A 83 -19.60 2.85 4.20
N LYS A 84 -20.17 3.12 5.38
CA LYS A 84 -19.70 4.20 6.26
C LYS A 84 -18.26 4.00 6.76
N ARG A 85 -17.73 2.77 6.72
CA ARG A 85 -16.35 2.44 7.04
C ARG A 85 -15.42 2.56 5.84
N PHE A 86 -15.89 2.77 4.62
CA PHE A 86 -15.05 3.18 3.50
C PHE A 86 -15.02 4.71 3.44
N ASN A 87 -13.96 5.29 4.00
CA ASN A 87 -13.75 6.74 4.04
C ASN A 87 -12.25 7.04 3.98
N GLU A 88 -11.90 8.33 4.00
CA GLU A 88 -10.50 8.80 3.90
C GLU A 88 -9.57 8.18 4.95
N LYS A 89 -10.07 7.92 6.17
CA LYS A 89 -9.25 7.31 7.22
C LYS A 89 -8.92 5.85 6.92
N SER A 90 -9.84 5.14 6.29
CA SER A 90 -9.64 3.76 5.84
C SER A 90 -8.60 3.70 4.75
N VAL A 91 -8.63 4.67 3.81
CA VAL A 91 -7.60 4.83 2.79
C VAL A 91 -6.24 5.11 3.43
N LEU A 92 -6.19 6.03 4.39
CA LEU A 92 -4.95 6.38 5.11
C LEU A 92 -4.40 5.17 5.89
N PHE A 93 -5.26 4.42 6.57
CA PHE A 93 -4.91 3.19 7.25
C PHE A 93 -4.30 2.16 6.30
N LEU A 94 -4.95 1.88 5.17
CA LEU A 94 -4.44 0.91 4.18
C LEU A 94 -3.13 1.36 3.54
N LYS A 95 -2.98 2.66 3.24
CA LYS A 95 -1.70 3.23 2.76
C LYS A 95 -0.58 3.01 3.77
N HIS A 96 -0.87 3.15 5.06
CA HIS A 96 0.12 2.98 6.11
C HIS A 96 0.48 1.51 6.34
N VAL A 97 -0.50 0.59 6.32
CA VAL A 97 -0.25 -0.86 6.32
C VAL A 97 0.71 -1.23 5.17
N PHE A 98 0.43 -0.75 3.96
CA PHE A 98 1.29 -0.99 2.80
C PHE A 98 2.70 -0.43 2.99
N SER A 99 2.83 0.80 3.50
CA SER A 99 4.14 1.40 3.76
C SER A 99 4.97 0.59 4.75
N LEU A 100 4.37 0.09 5.83
CA LEU A 100 5.06 -0.68 6.86
C LEU A 100 5.50 -2.05 6.34
N LEU A 101 4.63 -2.71 5.57
CA LEU A 101 4.94 -3.97 4.91
C LEU A 101 6.13 -3.85 3.97
N LEU A 102 6.12 -2.82 3.13
CA LEU A 102 7.18 -2.59 2.16
C LEU A 102 8.51 -2.30 2.88
N GLN A 103 8.48 -1.52 3.96
CA GLN A 103 9.64 -1.28 4.81
C GLN A 103 10.23 -2.57 5.39
N GLN A 104 9.39 -3.42 5.98
CA GLN A 104 9.85 -4.69 6.54
C GLN A 104 10.47 -5.59 5.47
N LYS A 105 9.82 -5.68 4.29
CA LYS A 105 10.31 -6.51 3.18
C LYS A 105 11.69 -6.09 2.67
N ILE A 106 11.91 -4.78 2.51
CA ILE A 106 13.22 -4.30 2.07
C ILE A 106 14.27 -4.55 3.15
N CYS A 107 14.01 -4.22 4.42
CA CYS A 107 14.97 -4.43 5.51
C CYS A 107 15.44 -5.89 5.63
N GLU A 108 14.55 -6.86 5.40
CA GLU A 108 14.92 -8.29 5.45
C GLU A 108 15.74 -8.74 4.24
N GLN A 109 15.50 -8.15 3.06
CA GLN A 109 16.20 -8.50 1.83
C GLN A 109 17.54 -7.78 1.66
N THR A 110 17.73 -6.64 2.33
CA THR A 110 18.98 -5.86 2.30
C THR A 110 20.04 -6.47 3.20
N TYR A 111 20.41 -7.73 2.99
CA TYR A 111 21.72 -8.26 3.39
C TYR A 111 22.67 -8.18 2.20
N ILE A 112 22.85 -6.99 1.66
CA ILE A 112 23.80 -6.77 0.58
C ILE A 112 25.18 -6.69 1.22
N SER A 113 25.86 -7.82 1.35
CA SER A 113 27.29 -7.82 1.66
C SER A 113 28.04 -7.37 0.41
N ASN A 114 28.53 -6.13 0.38
CA ASN A 114 29.39 -5.72 -0.74
C ASN A 114 30.40 -4.64 -0.38
N GLN A 115 31.62 -4.82 -0.87
CA GLN A 115 32.72 -3.86 -0.80
C GLN A 115 32.37 -2.51 -1.44
N LEU A 116 31.34 -2.44 -2.29
CA LEU A 116 30.81 -1.19 -2.84
C LEU A 116 30.15 -0.30 -1.77
N LEU A 117 29.51 -0.89 -0.76
CA LEU A 117 28.86 -0.14 0.32
C LEU A 117 29.88 0.53 1.26
N SER A 118 31.14 0.10 1.29
CA SER A 118 32.17 0.79 2.09
C SER A 118 32.56 2.15 1.50
N HIS A 119 32.27 2.39 0.21
CA HIS A 119 32.61 3.61 -0.50
C HIS A 119 31.52 4.68 -0.38
N PHE A 120 30.28 4.28 -0.10
CA PHE A 120 29.12 5.16 -0.04
C PHE A 120 28.55 5.17 1.37
N LYS A 121 28.30 6.37 1.93
CA LYS A 121 27.66 6.44 3.26
C LYS A 121 26.18 6.08 3.20
N ARG A 122 25.55 6.30 2.05
CA ARG A 122 24.14 6.03 1.80
C ARG A 122 23.88 5.90 0.31
N ILE A 123 23.04 4.95 -0.07
CA ILE A 123 22.55 4.77 -1.44
C ILE A 123 21.03 4.85 -1.38
N ARG A 124 20.44 5.87 -2.00
CA ARG A 124 18.99 6.02 -2.10
C ARG A 124 18.53 5.49 -3.45
N ILE A 125 17.55 4.59 -3.44
CA ILE A 125 16.87 4.14 -4.65
C ILE A 125 15.53 4.84 -4.71
N MET A 126 15.29 5.47 -5.85
CA MET A 126 14.03 6.04 -6.26
C MET A 126 13.44 5.19 -7.38
N ASP A 127 12.19 4.81 -7.21
CA ASP A 127 11.45 4.03 -8.20
C ASP A 127 10.00 4.53 -8.25
N ALA A 128 9.34 4.32 -9.39
CA ALA A 128 7.94 4.66 -9.57
C ALA A 128 7.24 3.59 -10.40
N THR A 129 6.17 3.04 -9.85
CA THR A 129 5.26 2.14 -10.58
C THR A 129 3.95 2.85 -10.83
N MET A 130 3.42 2.74 -12.05
CA MET A 130 2.11 3.26 -12.42
C MET A 130 1.22 2.15 -12.96
N PHE A 131 -0.06 2.18 -12.59
CA PHE A 131 -1.07 1.30 -13.14
C PHE A 131 -2.39 2.05 -13.36
N GLN A 132 -3.18 1.55 -14.31
CA GLN A 132 -4.47 2.13 -14.66
C GLN A 132 -5.54 1.74 -13.66
N VAL A 133 -6.52 2.63 -13.47
CA VAL A 133 -7.70 2.38 -12.66
C VAL A 133 -8.96 2.73 -13.45
N PRO A 134 -10.17 2.30 -13.03
CA PRO A 134 -11.40 2.62 -13.74
C PRO A 134 -11.58 4.13 -13.96
N HIS A 135 -12.08 4.51 -15.15
CA HIS A 135 -12.28 5.91 -15.55
C HIS A 135 -13.14 6.71 -14.56
N THR A 136 -14.03 6.06 -13.81
CA THR A 136 -14.85 6.68 -12.77
C THR A 136 -14.01 7.36 -11.67
N LEU A 137 -12.74 6.96 -11.51
CA LEU A 137 -11.81 7.53 -10.53
C LEU A 137 -10.95 8.67 -11.09
N GLU A 138 -11.12 9.09 -12.34
CA GLU A 138 -10.33 10.16 -12.99
C GLU A 138 -10.31 11.47 -12.17
N HIS A 139 -11.44 11.82 -11.56
CA HIS A 139 -11.55 13.03 -10.73
C HIS A 139 -10.66 12.99 -9.48
N ILE A 140 -10.28 11.80 -8.99
CA ILE A 140 -9.40 11.60 -7.83
C ILE A 140 -7.97 11.29 -8.28
N TYR A 141 -7.83 10.46 -9.32
CA TYR A 141 -6.58 9.92 -9.83
C TYR A 141 -6.45 10.17 -11.34
N PRO A 142 -6.26 11.42 -11.76
CA PRO A 142 -6.13 11.73 -13.18
C PRO A 142 -4.90 11.07 -13.78
N GLY A 143 -5.09 10.41 -14.93
CA GLY A 143 -4.02 9.80 -15.69
C GLY A 143 -3.15 10.83 -16.40
N SER A 144 -2.02 10.38 -16.95
CA SER A 144 -1.04 11.21 -17.66
C SER A 144 -1.51 11.78 -19.01
N GLY A 145 -2.73 11.43 -19.45
CA GLY A 145 -3.32 11.88 -20.71
C GLY A 145 -3.13 10.89 -21.87
N GLY A 146 -4.00 10.99 -22.88
CA GLY A 146 -4.09 10.10 -24.06
C GLY A 146 -5.39 9.31 -24.13
N CYS A 147 -5.78 8.81 -25.31
CA CYS A 147 -7.07 8.12 -25.53
C CYS A 147 -7.31 6.87 -24.66
N ALA A 148 -6.27 6.30 -24.04
CA ALA A 148 -6.34 5.05 -23.29
C ALA A 148 -6.10 5.19 -21.78
N GLN A 149 -5.66 6.35 -21.27
CA GLN A 149 -5.20 6.51 -19.88
C GLN A 149 -5.86 7.70 -19.17
N THR A 150 -7.18 7.66 -19.01
CA THR A 150 -7.93 8.75 -18.37
C THR A 150 -7.76 8.76 -16.85
N ALA A 151 -7.61 7.59 -16.21
CA ALA A 151 -7.37 7.46 -14.79
C ALA A 151 -6.22 6.49 -14.47
N GLY A 152 -5.35 6.86 -13.52
CA GLY A 152 -4.21 6.03 -13.14
C GLY A 152 -3.65 6.43 -11.77
N ILE A 153 -3.10 5.45 -11.07
CA ILE A 153 -2.39 5.64 -9.80
C ILE A 153 -0.91 5.47 -10.06
N LYS A 154 -0.12 6.42 -9.55
CA LYS A 154 1.34 6.30 -9.46
C LYS A 154 1.73 6.09 -8.00
N ILE A 155 2.57 5.09 -7.76
CA ILE A 155 3.24 4.85 -6.49
C ILE A 155 4.70 5.24 -6.70
N GLN A 156 5.14 6.28 -6.00
CA GLN A 156 6.52 6.74 -5.98
C GLN A 156 7.13 6.37 -4.64
N LEU A 157 8.33 5.81 -4.69
CA LEU A 157 9.03 5.32 -3.52
C LEU A 157 10.47 5.80 -3.51
N GLU A 158 10.98 6.06 -2.32
CA GLU A 158 12.37 6.34 -2.07
C GLU A 158 12.82 5.66 -0.79
N TYR A 159 13.88 4.87 -0.86
CA TYR A 159 14.43 4.16 0.29
C TYR A 159 15.96 4.10 0.27
N ASP A 160 16.55 3.98 1.45
CA ASP A 160 17.97 3.68 1.63
C ASP A 160 18.22 2.19 1.39
N LEU A 161 19.07 1.86 0.43
CA LEU A 161 19.48 0.49 0.16
C LEU A 161 20.27 -0.11 1.34
N HIS A 162 20.98 0.71 2.13
CA HIS A 162 21.81 0.21 3.23
C HIS A 162 20.97 -0.19 4.44
N SER A 163 20.04 0.67 4.84
CA SER A 163 19.23 0.48 6.05
C SER A 163 17.84 -0.08 5.78
N GLY A 164 17.42 -0.14 4.51
CA GLY A 164 16.03 -0.43 4.11
C GLY A 164 15.03 0.66 4.53
N GLN A 165 15.51 1.78 5.08
CA GLN A 165 14.65 2.84 5.57
C GLN A 165 13.99 3.58 4.40
N PHE A 166 12.67 3.70 4.45
CA PHE A 166 11.91 4.55 3.53
C PHE A 166 12.02 6.02 3.90
N PHE A 167 12.33 6.86 2.93
CA PHE A 167 12.32 8.32 3.06
C PHE A 167 11.06 8.93 2.49
N ASN A 168 10.53 8.35 1.40
CA ASN A 168 9.36 8.88 0.73
C ASN A 168 8.50 7.74 0.20
N PHE A 169 7.19 7.84 0.44
CA PHE A 169 6.19 6.91 -0.06
C PHE A 169 4.95 7.70 -0.45
N GLN A 170 4.74 7.88 -1.75
CA GLN A 170 3.61 8.66 -2.28
C GLN A 170 2.74 7.80 -3.17
N VAL A 171 1.45 7.79 -2.86
CA VAL A 171 0.41 7.22 -3.71
C VAL A 171 -0.46 8.36 -4.20
N GLY A 172 -0.35 8.66 -5.50
CA GLY A 172 -0.97 9.82 -6.10
C GLY A 172 -1.42 9.61 -7.54
N PRO A 173 -1.85 10.68 -8.22
CA PRO A 173 -2.28 10.64 -9.62
C PRO A 173 -1.20 10.12 -10.58
N GLY A 174 -1.62 9.37 -11.59
CA GLY A 174 -0.75 8.85 -12.66
C GLY A 174 -0.02 9.95 -13.42
N LYS A 175 -0.63 11.13 -13.55
CA LYS A 175 0.00 12.30 -14.19
C LYS A 175 1.21 12.87 -13.45
N ASN A 176 1.47 12.46 -12.21
CA ASN A 176 2.59 12.98 -11.44
C ASN A 176 3.90 12.62 -12.15
N ASN A 177 4.74 13.64 -12.36
CA ASN A 177 6.00 13.50 -13.08
C ASN A 177 7.13 13.15 -12.11
N ASP A 178 7.98 12.20 -12.50
CA ASP A 178 9.13 11.75 -11.70
C ASP A 178 10.18 12.85 -11.56
N LYS A 179 10.25 13.80 -12.49
CA LYS A 179 11.11 14.98 -12.40
C LYS A 179 10.80 15.84 -11.18
N THR A 180 9.51 16.06 -10.88
CA THR A 180 9.10 16.87 -9.72
C THR A 180 9.46 16.16 -8.43
N PHE A 181 9.15 14.86 -8.35
CA PHE A 181 9.49 14.02 -7.20
C PHE A 181 11.00 13.92 -6.97
N GLY A 182 11.79 13.77 -8.04
CA GLY A 182 13.25 13.84 -8.00
C GLY A 182 13.75 15.15 -7.40
N THR A 183 13.17 16.27 -7.81
CA THR A 183 13.55 17.60 -7.31
C THR A 183 13.30 17.75 -5.81
N GLU A 184 12.14 17.30 -5.31
CA GLU A 184 11.84 17.29 -3.87
C GLU A 184 12.81 16.41 -3.07
N CYS A 185 13.26 15.30 -3.66
CA CYS A 185 14.21 14.39 -3.01
C CYS A 185 15.64 14.98 -2.97
N LEU A 186 16.03 15.80 -3.95
CA LEU A 186 17.34 16.47 -4.00
C LEU A 186 17.58 17.37 -2.79
N ASP A 187 16.54 18.03 -2.27
CA ASP A 187 16.64 18.97 -1.13
C ASP A 187 17.17 18.31 0.15
N THR A 188 17.08 16.98 0.24
CA THR A 188 17.53 16.20 1.40
C THR A 188 18.90 15.53 1.20
N LEU A 189 19.55 15.75 0.06
CA LEU A 189 20.85 15.15 -0.24
C LEU A 189 22.00 15.87 0.46
N ARG A 190 22.97 15.07 0.89
CA ARG A 190 24.20 15.51 1.54
C ARG A 190 25.40 14.88 0.81
N PRO A 191 26.62 15.43 0.98
CA PRO A 191 27.82 14.82 0.42
C PRO A 191 27.93 13.33 0.80
N ALA A 192 28.36 12.49 -0.17
CA ALA A 192 28.45 11.03 -0.07
C ALA A 192 27.12 10.25 -0.02
N ILE A 193 26.00 10.89 -0.39
CA ILE A 193 24.74 10.20 -0.72
C ILE A 193 24.64 10.07 -2.23
N TYR A 194 24.42 8.85 -2.71
CA TYR A 194 24.17 8.57 -4.13
C TYR A 194 22.70 8.23 -4.34
N VAL A 195 22.12 8.71 -5.43
CA VAL A 195 20.72 8.47 -5.80
C VAL A 195 20.67 7.73 -7.13
N PHE A 196 19.96 6.62 -7.15
CA PHE A 196 19.60 5.91 -8.37
C PHE A 196 18.11 6.14 -8.63
N VAL A 197 17.78 6.59 -9.84
CA VAL A 197 16.40 6.64 -10.34
C VAL A 197 16.26 5.51 -11.35
N ILE A 198 15.38 4.56 -11.07
CA ILE A 198 15.12 3.37 -11.90
C ILE A 198 13.92 3.61 -12.81
#